data_AF-A0A9Q3FC34-F1
#
_entry.id   AF-A0A9Q3FC34-F1
#
_cell.length_a   1.000
_cell.length_b   1.000
_cell.length_c   1.000
_cell.angle_alpha   90.00
_cell.angle_beta   90.00
_cell.angle_gamma   90.00
#
_symmetry.space_group_name_H-M   'P 1'
#
loop_
_entity.id
_entity.type
_entity.pdbx_description
1 polymer ?
#
loop_
_entity_poly.entity_id
_entity_poly.type
_entity_poly.pdbx_seq_one_letter_code
_entity_poly.pdbx_strand_id
1 'polypeptide(L)'
;YGKTYAPTGRLNSLRALIAFAAVHSLQFHQIDVKSAFLNSPLTEEVFLNIPQGLDANKQTHCLKLNKAIYSLKQAPLAWYKCLNDWLISVKFEPCILDPCVFHRSLDPPIWLYLHVDDIGIFGKNVMLFKKEIATRFEIKDLGVRIEHGNNAITLDQHHFTKSLLNQYGMTDCKPASTPLVSNDHLSPATDKEKAKFEVLGVNFCNAVGSIDYLSSATQPDLSFSGTQDVGTTYHKGETSGIVSWSNADWGNCRATRRSVSGFLATFHGCLILWKTRKQSSVSTSTAEAKYKALCDLTSELLWLKQCIFVNVIHLQFLIFIRFTVSKSPIKNKDRWTAEISTMTEKKSETKEINIPILDGTNFSQWHICMKIHLRLKDLLDVCKKTLTEDAITTVRNKWNKASYEAISIITSSINERVFLEVINPKNTEHANLLWSKIKEQYASVRSVNRGRIWMDWQRCFYNGNLQSYIDTCRKLLLELESVSIKVPNALLLYSLLGKVAGDLKLHQFIESLTSNEELIEKPDPILTHLQDYVHLSLSELP
;
A
#
# COMPACT_ATOMS: atom_id res chain seq x y z
N TYR A 1 23.22 -16.35 -11.38
CA TYR A 1 23.04 -14.90 -11.18
C TYR A 1 21.95 -14.51 -10.17
N GLY A 2 20.89 -15.30 -9.92
CA GLY A 2 19.80 -14.89 -9.01
C GLY A 2 20.03 -14.96 -7.49
N LYS A 3 21.20 -15.37 -6.99
CA LYS A 3 21.46 -15.62 -5.55
C LYS A 3 22.34 -14.57 -4.85
N THR A 4 22.83 -13.56 -5.57
CA THR A 4 23.85 -12.61 -5.06
C THR A 4 23.34 -11.17 -4.90
N TYR A 5 22.08 -10.89 -5.24
CA TYR A 5 21.53 -9.54 -5.19
C TYR A 5 21.10 -9.16 -3.77
N ALA A 6 21.60 -8.01 -3.30
CA ALA A 6 21.06 -7.35 -2.11
C ALA A 6 19.75 -6.63 -2.45
N PRO A 7 18.80 -6.55 -1.50
CA PRO A 7 17.65 -5.67 -1.67
C PRO A 7 18.11 -4.21 -1.74
N THR A 8 17.33 -3.38 -2.42
CA THR A 8 17.56 -1.94 -2.55
C THR A 8 16.30 -1.22 -2.12
N GLY A 9 16.42 -0.37 -1.09
CA GLY A 9 15.28 0.35 -0.54
C GLY A 9 14.68 1.31 -1.56
N ARG A 10 13.35 1.40 -1.62
CA ARG A 10 12.70 2.34 -2.54
C ARG A 10 12.75 3.76 -2.00
N LEU A 11 13.05 4.73 -2.84
CA LEU A 11 13.04 6.14 -2.45
C LEU A 11 11.66 6.60 -1.95
N ASN A 12 10.58 6.02 -2.46
CA ASN A 12 9.22 6.29 -1.99
C ASN A 12 9.04 5.90 -0.50
N SER A 13 9.71 4.85 -0.02
CA SER A 13 9.73 4.47 1.40
C SER A 13 10.43 5.54 2.24
N LEU A 14 11.61 5.97 1.81
CA LEU A 14 12.38 7.02 2.48
C LEU A 14 11.55 8.31 2.60
N ARG A 15 10.94 8.76 1.51
CA ARG A 15 10.09 9.97 1.51
C ARG A 15 8.88 9.85 2.41
N ALA A 16 8.22 8.69 2.42
CA ALA A 16 7.08 8.45 3.28
C ALA A 16 7.49 8.52 4.77
N LEU A 17 8.65 7.98 5.13
CA LEU A 17 9.20 8.08 6.48
C LEU A 17 9.61 9.52 6.85
N ILE A 18 10.22 10.26 5.92
CA ILE A 18 10.55 11.68 6.12
C ILE A 18 9.28 12.51 6.33
N ALA A 19 8.25 12.31 5.50
CA ALA A 19 6.96 12.98 5.67
C ALA A 19 6.31 12.61 7.00
N PHE A 20 6.34 11.33 7.38
CA PHE A 20 5.85 10.87 8.67
C PHE A 20 6.59 11.54 9.83
N ALA A 21 7.91 11.65 9.76
CA ALA A 21 8.72 12.32 10.75
C ALA A 21 8.40 13.82 10.86
N ALA A 22 8.20 14.52 9.74
CA ALA A 22 7.79 15.92 9.73
C ALA A 22 6.42 16.12 10.39
N VAL A 23 5.44 15.25 10.08
CA VAL A 23 4.08 15.34 10.62
C VAL A 23 4.03 15.07 12.13
N HIS A 24 4.84 14.14 12.61
CA HIS A 24 4.85 13.68 14.01
C HIS A 24 5.98 14.28 14.85
N SER A 25 6.69 15.28 14.32
CA SER A 25 7.82 15.95 14.98
C SER A 25 8.88 14.96 15.47
N LEU A 26 9.20 13.95 14.66
CA LEU A 26 10.28 13.01 14.91
C LEU A 26 11.60 13.59 14.40
N GLN A 27 12.70 13.21 15.03
CA GLN A 27 14.05 13.50 14.55
C GLN A 27 14.38 12.57 13.38
N PHE A 28 15.07 13.10 12.37
CA PHE A 28 15.62 12.34 11.26
C PHE A 28 17.13 12.59 11.15
N HIS A 29 17.92 11.52 11.26
CA HIS A 29 19.37 11.55 11.11
C HIS A 29 19.80 10.55 10.06
N GLN A 30 20.84 10.86 9.29
CA GLN A 30 21.46 9.93 8.35
C GLN A 30 22.89 9.64 8.78
N ILE A 31 23.27 8.38 8.74
CA ILE A 31 24.64 7.91 9.02
C ILE A 31 25.16 7.05 7.87
N ASP A 32 26.47 7.03 7.72
CA ASP A 32 27.24 6.15 6.83
C ASP A 32 27.99 5.13 7.69
N VAL A 33 27.95 3.85 7.30
CA VAL A 33 28.75 2.81 7.94
C VAL A 33 30.08 2.66 7.21
N LYS A 34 31.16 3.01 7.89
CA LYS A 34 32.49 2.96 7.29
C LYS A 34 32.88 1.52 6.97
N SER A 35 33.39 1.33 5.76
CA SER A 35 33.87 0.03 5.27
C SER A 35 32.82 -1.07 5.39
N ALA A 36 31.55 -0.76 5.09
CA ALA A 36 30.38 -1.63 5.27
C ALA A 36 30.64 -3.10 4.89
N PHE A 37 31.16 -3.35 3.67
CA PHE A 37 31.43 -4.71 3.20
C PHE A 37 32.52 -5.44 4.01
N LEU A 38 33.54 -4.71 4.48
CA LEU A 38 34.63 -5.28 5.30
C LEU A 38 34.16 -5.69 6.70
N ASN A 39 32.94 -5.32 7.11
CA ASN A 39 32.36 -5.78 8.37
C ASN A 39 31.68 -7.15 8.24
N SER A 40 31.44 -7.64 7.02
CA SER A 40 30.58 -8.80 6.78
C SER A 40 31.37 -10.08 6.55
N PRO A 41 31.06 -11.18 7.27
CA PRO A 41 31.63 -12.47 6.95
C PRO A 41 31.14 -12.97 5.59
N LEU A 42 31.98 -13.76 4.90
CA LEU A 42 31.56 -14.50 3.71
C LEU A 42 31.10 -15.90 4.13
N THR A 43 29.95 -16.33 3.60
CA THR A 43 29.47 -17.71 3.75
C THR A 43 30.13 -18.66 2.75
N GLU A 44 30.61 -18.14 1.64
CA GLU A 44 31.24 -18.88 0.55
C GLU A 44 32.75 -18.88 0.73
N GLU A 45 33.42 -19.94 0.28
CA GLU A 45 34.87 -19.96 0.23
C GLU A 45 35.36 -19.23 -1.02
N VAL A 46 35.92 -18.03 -0.81
CA VAL A 46 36.51 -17.23 -1.88
C VAL A 46 38.01 -17.14 -1.65
N PHE A 47 38.78 -17.49 -2.68
CA PHE A 47 40.22 -17.42 -2.67
C PHE A 47 40.71 -16.32 -3.61
N LEU A 48 41.77 -15.62 -3.23
CA LEU A 48 42.40 -14.52 -3.95
C LEU A 48 43.86 -14.88 -4.24
N ASN A 49 44.32 -14.54 -5.43
CA ASN A 49 45.76 -14.51 -5.71
C ASN A 49 46.42 -13.45 -4.83
N ILE A 50 47.63 -13.73 -4.37
CA ILE A 50 48.36 -12.83 -3.48
C ILE A 50 48.64 -11.51 -4.21
N PRO A 51 48.13 -10.37 -3.71
CA PRO A 51 48.27 -9.08 -4.37
C PRO A 51 49.73 -8.62 -4.42
N GLN A 52 50.03 -7.66 -5.29
CA GLN A 52 51.37 -7.05 -5.33
C GLN A 52 51.66 -6.33 -4.00
N GLY A 53 52.88 -6.48 -3.48
CA GLY A 53 53.32 -5.87 -2.22
C GLY A 53 53.27 -6.78 -0.98
N LEU A 54 52.80 -8.02 -1.11
CA LEU A 54 52.88 -9.04 -0.04
C LEU A 54 54.00 -10.04 -0.32
N ASP A 55 54.92 -10.20 0.63
CA ASP A 55 56.02 -11.19 0.59
C ASP A 55 55.49 -12.59 0.89
N ALA A 56 54.92 -13.23 -0.12
CA ALA A 56 54.51 -14.62 -0.06
C ALA A 56 54.64 -15.29 -1.44
N ASN A 57 54.91 -16.60 -1.43
CA ASN A 57 55.15 -17.36 -2.66
C ASN A 57 53.86 -17.50 -3.48
N LYS A 58 53.75 -16.68 -4.53
CA LYS A 58 52.60 -16.59 -5.43
C LYS A 58 52.33 -17.86 -6.25
N GLN A 59 53.30 -18.77 -6.36
CA GLN A 59 53.17 -20.01 -7.14
C GLN A 59 52.54 -21.16 -6.34
N THR A 60 52.59 -21.09 -5.01
CA THR A 60 52.17 -22.20 -4.14
C THR A 60 51.09 -21.83 -3.14
N HIS A 61 50.79 -20.54 -2.96
CA HIS A 61 49.86 -20.06 -1.95
C HIS A 61 48.80 -19.12 -2.54
N CYS A 62 47.59 -19.19 -1.99
CA CYS A 62 46.51 -18.24 -2.20
C CYS A 62 45.96 -17.75 -0.86
N LEU A 63 45.24 -16.63 -0.86
CA LEU A 63 44.60 -16.08 0.34
C LEU A 63 43.14 -16.49 0.37
N LYS A 64 42.63 -16.95 1.52
CA LYS A 64 41.20 -17.14 1.75
C LYS A 64 40.59 -15.87 2.33
N LEU A 65 39.50 -15.39 1.72
CA LEU A 65 38.77 -14.24 2.24
C LEU A 65 37.82 -14.68 3.36
N ASN A 66 38.04 -14.13 4.56
CA ASN A 66 37.16 -14.35 5.71
C ASN A 66 35.98 -13.37 5.73
N LYS A 67 36.16 -12.19 5.13
CA LYS A 67 35.15 -11.13 5.05
C LYS A 67 35.01 -10.63 3.62
N ALA A 68 33.85 -10.05 3.32
CA ALA A 68 33.59 -9.49 2.01
C ALA A 68 34.51 -8.30 1.76
N ILE A 69 34.98 -8.15 0.52
CA ILE A 69 35.75 -7.00 0.06
C ILE A 69 35.00 -6.30 -1.07
N TYR A 70 35.35 -5.04 -1.31
CA TYR A 70 34.88 -4.32 -2.48
C TYR A 70 35.23 -5.09 -3.77
N SER A 71 34.38 -4.95 -4.79
CA SER A 71 34.44 -5.68 -6.08
C SER A 71 33.91 -7.12 -6.07
N LEU A 72 33.64 -7.74 -4.92
CA LEU A 72 32.91 -9.02 -4.90
C LEU A 72 31.42 -8.78 -5.25
N LYS A 73 30.89 -9.59 -6.17
CA LYS A 73 29.48 -9.50 -6.62
C LYS A 73 28.48 -9.76 -5.48
N GLN A 74 28.89 -10.52 -4.47
CA GLN A 74 28.10 -10.88 -3.29
C GLN A 74 28.33 -9.97 -2.08
N ALA A 75 29.28 -9.02 -2.13
CA ALA A 75 29.58 -8.15 -0.99
C ALA A 75 28.36 -7.37 -0.47
N PRO A 76 27.52 -6.77 -1.35
CA PRO A 76 26.34 -6.05 -0.87
C PRO A 76 25.35 -6.95 -0.15
N LEU A 77 25.18 -8.20 -0.61
CA LEU A 77 24.26 -9.15 0.02
C LEU A 77 24.80 -9.67 1.35
N ALA A 78 26.11 -9.93 1.44
CA ALA A 78 26.76 -10.31 2.69
C ALA A 78 26.60 -9.20 3.75
N TRP A 79 26.75 -7.94 3.34
CA TRP A 79 26.50 -6.78 4.18
C TRP A 79 25.05 -6.67 4.64
N TYR A 80 24.11 -6.71 3.70
CA TYR A 80 22.70 -6.67 4.05
C TYR A 80 22.32 -7.75 5.07
N LYS A 81 22.76 -9.00 4.86
CA LYS A 81 22.49 -10.11 5.81
C LYS A 81 23.11 -9.84 7.18
N CYS A 82 24.38 -9.44 7.21
CA CYS A 82 25.07 -9.14 8.47
C CYS A 82 24.37 -8.05 9.27
N LEU A 83 23.92 -6.98 8.59
CA LEU A 83 23.21 -5.88 9.24
C LEU A 83 21.79 -6.29 9.66
N ASN A 84 21.06 -7.00 8.79
CA ASN A 84 19.72 -7.53 9.07
C ASN A 84 19.71 -8.45 10.30
N ASP A 85 20.63 -9.40 10.37
CA ASP A 85 20.68 -10.37 11.47
C ASP A 85 20.98 -9.68 12.80
N TRP A 86 21.87 -8.67 12.78
CA TRP A 86 22.12 -7.83 13.95
C TRP A 86 20.90 -6.99 14.32
N LEU A 87 20.24 -6.33 13.37
CA LEU A 87 19.03 -5.53 13.60
C LEU A 87 17.90 -6.38 14.24
N ILE A 88 17.68 -7.59 13.74
CA ILE A 88 16.72 -8.56 14.32
C ILE A 88 17.12 -8.92 15.75
N SER A 89 18.41 -9.13 16.02
CA SER A 89 18.89 -9.43 17.37
C SER A 89 18.58 -8.31 18.37
N VAL A 90 18.60 -7.05 17.92
CA VAL A 90 18.24 -5.86 18.70
C VAL A 90 16.77 -5.43 18.51
N LYS A 91 15.91 -6.39 18.17
CA LYS A 91 14.43 -6.28 18.14
C LYS A 91 13.85 -5.37 17.05
N PHE A 92 14.56 -5.17 15.94
CA PHE A 92 13.95 -4.60 14.74
C PHE A 92 13.26 -5.67 13.90
N GLU A 93 12.18 -5.26 13.23
CA GLU A 93 11.43 -6.08 12.30
C GLU A 93 11.51 -5.47 10.89
N PRO A 94 12.00 -6.23 9.88
CA PRO A 94 12.01 -5.77 8.49
C PRO A 94 10.60 -5.72 7.90
N CYS A 95 10.34 -4.74 7.04
CA CYS A 95 9.13 -4.71 6.24
C CYS A 95 9.20 -5.76 5.13
N ILE A 96 8.16 -6.58 5.01
CA ILE A 96 8.08 -7.65 4.00
C ILE A 96 8.09 -7.09 2.57
N LEU A 97 7.47 -5.92 2.37
CA LEU A 97 7.32 -5.30 1.03
C LEU A 97 8.50 -4.42 0.62
N ASP A 98 9.28 -3.95 1.58
CA ASP A 98 10.56 -3.26 1.37
C ASP A 98 11.54 -3.71 2.47
N PRO A 99 12.36 -4.75 2.22
CA PRO A 99 13.28 -5.31 3.23
C PRO A 99 14.36 -4.33 3.71
N CYS A 100 14.50 -3.17 3.07
CA CYS A 100 15.40 -2.11 3.53
C CYS A 100 14.74 -1.15 4.53
N VAL A 101 13.45 -1.34 4.85
CA VAL A 101 12.74 -0.58 5.88
C VAL A 101 12.58 -1.44 7.11
N PHE A 102 13.00 -0.92 8.27
CA PHE A 102 12.85 -1.60 9.55
C PHE A 102 12.07 -0.74 10.52
N HIS A 103 11.38 -1.38 11.46
CA HIS A 103 10.75 -0.70 12.58
C HIS A 103 10.97 -1.46 13.88
N ARG A 104 11.02 -0.73 14.99
CA ARG A 104 11.08 -1.27 16.33
C ARG A 104 10.02 -0.58 17.18
N SER A 105 9.03 -1.34 17.62
CA SER A 105 7.85 -0.84 18.33
C SER A 105 8.07 -0.62 19.84
N LEU A 106 9.31 -0.76 20.33
CA LEU A 106 9.67 -0.42 21.72
C LEU A 106 9.51 1.08 21.94
N ASP A 107 9.05 1.52 23.11
CA ASP A 107 8.93 2.95 23.41
C ASP A 107 10.30 3.55 23.83
N PRO A 108 10.81 4.60 23.17
CA PRO A 108 10.24 5.29 22.00
C PRO A 108 10.50 4.54 20.67
N PRO A 109 9.51 4.52 19.76
CA PRO A 109 9.62 3.78 18.50
C PRO A 109 10.69 4.39 17.59
N ILE A 110 11.36 3.51 16.84
CA ILE A 110 12.41 3.87 15.87
C ILE A 110 12.11 3.18 14.54
N TRP A 111 12.29 3.92 13.46
CA TRP A 111 12.22 3.43 12.09
C TRP A 111 13.56 3.63 11.39
N LEU A 112 13.93 2.69 10.53
CA LEU A 112 15.17 2.76 9.75
C LEU A 112 14.86 2.60 8.26
N TYR A 113 15.62 3.29 7.43
CA TYR A 113 15.71 3.07 5.99
C TYR A 113 17.16 2.79 5.63
N LEU A 114 17.41 1.68 4.93
CA LEU A 114 18.73 1.27 4.51
C LEU A 114 18.94 1.54 3.01
N HIS A 115 20.08 2.11 2.67
CA HIS A 115 20.57 2.18 1.30
C HIS A 115 22.04 1.81 1.26
N VAL A 116 22.32 0.51 1.16
CA VAL A 116 23.68 -0.05 1.19
C VAL A 116 24.42 0.39 2.46
N ASP A 117 25.32 1.36 2.38
CA ASP A 117 26.19 1.85 3.46
C ASP A 117 25.47 2.94 4.29
N ASP A 118 24.46 3.57 3.70
CA ASP A 118 23.68 4.66 4.32
C ASP A 118 22.49 4.13 5.13
N ILE A 119 22.28 4.72 6.30
CA ILE A 119 21.16 4.41 7.19
C ILE A 119 20.45 5.71 7.58
N GLY A 120 19.19 5.84 7.16
CA GLY A 120 18.27 6.86 7.66
C GLY A 120 17.58 6.39 8.94
N ILE A 121 17.65 7.19 10.00
CA ILE A 121 17.12 6.88 11.34
C ILE A 121 16.04 7.89 11.69
N PHE A 122 14.85 7.40 12.02
CA PHE A 122 13.69 8.19 12.39
C PHE A 122 13.20 7.82 13.78
N GLY A 123 12.92 8.81 14.63
CA GLY A 123 12.34 8.55 15.95
C GLY A 123 12.43 9.76 16.87
N LYS A 124 11.88 9.64 18.09
CA LYS A 124 11.97 10.74 19.08
C LYS A 124 13.38 10.92 19.66
N ASN A 125 14.15 9.84 19.72
CA ASN A 125 15.51 9.84 20.28
C ASN A 125 16.45 8.98 19.42
N VAL A 126 16.85 9.52 18.28
CA VAL A 126 17.75 8.85 17.33
C VAL A 126 19.15 8.61 17.90
N MET A 127 19.56 9.43 18.89
CA MET A 127 20.87 9.32 19.53
C MET A 127 21.04 8.02 20.31
N LEU A 128 19.96 7.46 20.87
CA LEU A 128 20.02 6.16 21.55
C LEU A 128 20.42 5.05 20.56
N PHE A 129 19.78 5.01 19.40
CA PHE A 129 20.11 4.03 18.37
C PHE A 129 21.51 4.26 17.80
N LYS A 130 21.93 5.52 17.60
CA LYS A 130 23.30 5.81 17.15
C LYS A 130 24.37 5.27 18.11
N LYS A 131 24.14 5.34 19.42
CA LYS A 131 25.04 4.71 20.40
C LYS A 131 25.03 3.20 20.30
N GLU A 132 23.85 2.60 20.13
CA GLU A 132 23.66 1.15 19.99
C GLU A 132 24.37 0.60 18.74
N ILE A 133 24.17 1.20 17.56
CA ILE A 133 24.85 0.77 16.33
C ILE A 133 26.36 1.02 16.36
N ALA A 134 26.80 2.09 17.03
CA ALA A 134 28.22 2.38 17.23
C ALA A 134 28.95 1.33 18.09
N THR A 135 28.23 0.52 18.89
CA THR A 135 28.85 -0.61 19.61
C THR A 135 29.34 -1.70 18.67
N ARG A 136 28.78 -1.77 17.45
CA ARG A 136 29.04 -2.85 16.50
C ARG A 136 29.77 -2.38 15.24
N PHE A 137 29.47 -1.17 14.76
CA PHE A 137 29.96 -0.65 13.50
C PHE A 137 30.55 0.76 13.68
N GLU A 138 31.62 1.07 12.95
CA GLU A 138 32.15 2.44 12.89
C GLU A 138 31.22 3.29 12.00
N ILE A 139 30.60 4.32 12.58
CA ILE A 139 29.61 5.16 11.90
C ILE A 139 30.14 6.58 11.73
N LYS A 140 29.72 7.22 10.64
CA LYS A 140 29.95 8.64 10.35
C LYS A 140 28.61 9.33 10.15
N ASP A 141 28.43 10.51 10.73
CA ASP A 141 27.25 11.31 10.46
C ASP A 141 27.30 11.89 9.04
N LEU A 142 26.21 11.67 8.30
CA LEU A 142 25.99 12.29 7.01
C LEU A 142 25.18 13.56 7.20
N GLY A 143 25.85 14.69 6.98
CA GLY A 143 25.25 16.02 7.07
C GLY A 143 24.43 16.39 5.83
N VAL A 144 23.49 15.53 5.39
CA VAL A 144 22.40 16.05 4.55
C VAL A 144 21.80 17.21 5.34
N ARG A 145 21.75 18.39 4.73
CA ARG A 145 21.45 19.64 5.41
C ARG A 145 19.94 19.67 5.69
N ILE A 146 19.56 18.94 6.74
CA ILE A 146 18.19 18.85 7.23
C ILE A 146 17.97 20.04 8.14
N GLU A 147 17.52 21.15 7.56
CA GLU A 147 17.07 22.29 8.34
C GLU A 147 15.74 21.92 9.00
N HIS A 148 15.82 21.62 10.30
CA HIS A 148 14.65 21.48 11.15
C HIS A 148 14.11 22.90 11.42
N GLY A 149 13.25 23.38 10.53
CA GLY A 149 12.42 24.56 10.83
C GLY A 149 11.36 24.19 11.87
N ASN A 150 10.73 25.19 12.49
CA ASN A 150 9.73 25.01 13.57
C ASN A 150 8.57 24.04 13.26
N ASN A 151 8.39 23.59 12.00
CA ASN A 151 7.47 22.52 11.57
C ASN A 151 7.81 21.95 10.18
N ALA A 152 9.09 21.93 9.78
CA ALA A 152 9.48 21.47 8.45
C ALA A 152 10.82 20.72 8.43
N ILE A 153 10.91 19.73 7.54
CA ILE A 153 12.15 19.02 7.20
C ILE A 153 12.49 19.36 5.75
N THR A 154 13.56 20.10 5.51
CA THR A 154 14.03 20.42 4.15
C THR A 154 15.11 19.43 3.71
N LEU A 155 14.92 18.77 2.56
CA LEU A 155 15.97 17.99 1.90
C LEU A 155 16.66 18.87 0.86
N ASP A 156 17.91 19.26 1.11
CA ASP A 156 18.72 20.02 0.15
C ASP A 156 19.90 19.21 -0.40
N GLN A 157 20.05 19.21 -1.73
CA GLN A 157 21.18 18.64 -2.47
C GLN A 157 21.97 19.70 -3.25
N HIS A 158 21.98 20.94 -2.77
CA HIS A 158 22.70 22.06 -3.40
C HIS A 158 24.17 21.73 -3.72
N HIS A 159 24.87 21.02 -2.82
CA HIS A 159 26.27 20.61 -3.07
C HIS A 159 26.40 19.68 -4.27
N PHE A 160 25.51 18.69 -4.41
CA PHE A 160 25.50 17.79 -5.56
C PHE A 160 25.20 18.54 -6.86
N THR A 161 24.20 19.44 -6.82
CA THR A 161 23.83 20.30 -7.95
C THR A 161 25.02 21.18 -8.37
N LYS A 162 25.72 21.81 -7.41
CA LYS A 162 26.90 22.63 -7.68
C LYS A 162 28.07 21.82 -8.23
N SER A 163 28.33 20.61 -7.70
CA SER A 163 29.36 19.73 -8.26
C SER A 163 29.03 19.31 -9.69
N LEU A 164 27.75 19.08 -10.00
CA LEU A 164 27.30 18.74 -11.34
C LEU A 164 27.51 19.89 -12.32
N LEU A 165 27.13 21.11 -11.92
CA LEU A 165 27.37 22.32 -12.72
C LEU A 165 28.86 22.54 -12.97
N ASN A 166 29.72 22.34 -11.95
CA ASN A 166 31.17 22.41 -12.10
C ASN A 166 31.69 21.35 -13.09
N GLN A 167 31.25 20.10 -12.96
CA GLN A 167 31.69 18.97 -13.78
C GLN A 167 31.44 19.21 -15.27
N TYR A 168 30.31 19.85 -15.61
CA TYR A 168 29.94 20.14 -17.00
C TYR A 168 30.23 21.58 -17.44
N GLY A 169 30.94 22.38 -16.62
CA GLY A 169 31.30 23.76 -16.96
C GLY A 169 30.11 24.71 -17.11
N MET A 170 29.03 24.46 -16.35
CA MET A 170 27.74 25.18 -16.44
C MET A 170 27.50 26.14 -15.25
N THR A 171 28.53 26.51 -14.50
CA THR A 171 28.40 27.38 -13.31
C THR A 171 27.81 28.75 -13.60
N ASP A 172 28.09 29.29 -14.79
CA ASP A 172 27.69 30.63 -15.21
C ASP A 172 26.40 30.61 -16.05
N CYS A 173 25.74 29.45 -16.16
CA CYS A 173 24.49 29.34 -16.89
C CYS A 173 23.39 30.17 -16.22
N LYS A 174 22.64 30.91 -17.04
CA LYS A 174 21.50 31.70 -16.56
C LYS A 174 20.40 30.75 -16.04
N PRO A 175 19.84 30.99 -14.86
CA PRO A 175 18.69 30.23 -14.37
C PRO A 175 17.54 30.32 -15.38
N ALA A 176 16.95 29.19 -15.71
CA ALA A 176 15.73 29.12 -16.49
C ALA A 176 14.55 28.80 -15.56
N SER A 177 13.39 29.41 -15.80
CA SER A 177 12.18 29.16 -15.01
C SER A 177 11.54 27.79 -15.27
N THR A 178 11.90 27.17 -16.40
CA THR A 178 11.42 25.86 -16.84
C THR A 178 12.58 25.07 -17.45
N PRO A 179 12.84 23.82 -17.03
CA PRO A 179 13.97 23.02 -17.54
C PRO A 179 13.86 22.69 -19.04
N LEU A 180 12.64 22.66 -19.58
CA LEU A 180 12.34 22.50 -21.02
C LEU A 180 11.23 23.47 -21.44
N VAL A 181 11.20 23.79 -22.72
CA VAL A 181 10.12 24.58 -23.33
C VAL A 181 8.82 23.76 -23.32
N SER A 182 7.74 24.37 -22.85
CA SER A 182 6.42 23.72 -22.79
C SER A 182 5.89 23.40 -24.19
N ASN A 183 5.31 22.20 -24.36
CA ASN A 183 4.80 21.66 -25.62
C ASN A 183 5.85 21.40 -26.72
N ASP A 184 7.14 21.36 -26.37
CA ASP A 184 8.16 20.97 -27.34
C ASP A 184 8.13 19.46 -27.59
N HIS A 185 8.26 19.05 -28.85
CA HIS A 185 8.17 17.64 -29.22
C HIS A 185 9.58 17.09 -29.47
N LEU A 186 10.07 16.29 -28.53
CA LEU A 186 11.35 15.61 -28.67
C LEU A 186 11.33 14.69 -29.89
N SER A 187 12.32 14.88 -30.77
CA SER A 187 12.58 14.03 -31.93
C SER A 187 13.94 13.35 -31.78
N PRO A 188 14.16 12.19 -32.43
CA PRO A 188 15.47 11.56 -32.41
C PRO A 188 16.53 12.51 -32.96
N ALA A 189 17.66 12.62 -32.27
CA ALA A 189 18.78 13.44 -32.71
C ALA A 189 19.28 12.96 -34.08
N THR A 190 19.46 13.91 -35.00
CA THR A 190 20.09 13.68 -36.29
C THR A 190 21.57 13.34 -36.11
N ASP A 191 22.18 12.68 -37.09
CA ASP A 191 23.61 12.33 -37.00
C ASP A 191 24.51 13.57 -36.94
N LYS A 192 24.06 14.69 -37.51
CA LYS A 192 24.74 16.00 -37.37
C LYS A 192 24.69 16.52 -35.93
N GLU A 193 23.58 16.34 -35.22
CA GLU A 193 23.44 16.76 -33.82
C GLU A 193 24.24 15.85 -32.89
N LYS A 194 24.26 14.53 -33.16
CA LYS A 194 25.12 13.58 -32.44
C LYS A 194 26.60 13.95 -32.59
N ALA A 195 27.05 14.20 -33.82
CA ALA A 195 28.43 14.61 -34.08
C ALA A 195 28.78 15.93 -33.38
N LYS A 196 27.87 16.92 -33.39
CA LYS A 196 28.07 18.17 -32.62
C LYS A 196 28.15 17.94 -31.12
N PHE A 197 27.36 17.01 -30.59
CA PHE A 197 27.37 16.69 -29.17
C PHE A 197 28.65 15.93 -28.77
N GLU A 198 29.12 14.99 -29.60
CA GLU A 198 30.36 14.25 -29.37
C GLU A 198 31.58 15.18 -29.24
N VAL A 199 31.61 16.27 -30.02
CA VAL A 199 32.67 17.29 -29.95
C VAL A 199 32.73 17.99 -28.58
N LEU A 200 31.63 18.01 -27.81
CA LEU A 200 31.62 18.57 -26.45
C LEU A 200 32.36 17.69 -25.44
N GLY A 201 32.68 16.44 -25.78
CA GLY A 201 33.37 15.50 -24.88
C GLY A 201 32.55 15.10 -23.65
N VAL A 202 31.24 15.39 -23.65
CA VAL A 202 30.33 15.11 -22.54
C VAL A 202 29.86 13.66 -22.61
N ASN A 203 30.03 12.91 -21.53
CA ASN A 203 29.42 11.58 -21.40
C ASN A 203 27.91 11.72 -21.19
N PHE A 204 27.15 11.58 -22.27
CA PHE A 204 25.68 11.72 -22.27
C PHE A 204 25.01 10.82 -21.23
N CYS A 205 25.39 9.54 -21.14
CA CYS A 205 24.80 8.59 -20.21
C CYS A 205 25.01 9.00 -18.75
N ASN A 206 26.21 9.51 -18.42
CA ASN A 206 26.52 9.99 -17.08
C ASN A 206 25.73 11.27 -16.74
N ALA A 207 25.62 12.20 -17.68
CA ALA A 207 24.84 13.43 -17.51
C ALA A 207 23.36 13.12 -17.28
N VAL A 208 22.77 12.26 -18.11
CA VAL A 208 21.38 11.82 -17.98
C VAL A 208 21.16 11.09 -16.65
N GLY A 209 22.05 10.18 -16.25
CA GLY A 209 21.93 9.48 -14.96
C GLY A 209 22.01 10.41 -13.75
N SER A 210 22.86 11.44 -13.83
CA SER A 210 22.99 12.43 -12.75
C SER A 210 21.75 13.32 -12.61
N ILE A 211 21.15 13.72 -13.74
CA ILE A 211 19.89 14.48 -13.77
C ILE A 211 18.73 13.61 -13.34
N ASP A 212 18.69 12.34 -13.77
CA ASP A 212 17.67 11.38 -13.37
C ASP A 212 17.73 11.11 -11.86
N TYR A 213 18.92 11.07 -11.27
CA TYR A 213 19.07 10.98 -9.82
C TYR A 213 18.49 12.22 -9.11
N LEU A 214 18.81 13.44 -9.55
CA LEU A 214 18.22 14.66 -8.99
C LEU A 214 16.68 14.66 -9.12
N SER A 215 16.20 14.38 -10.33
CA SER A 215 14.78 14.27 -10.67
C SER A 215 14.04 13.25 -9.81
N SER A 216 14.65 12.08 -9.65
CA SER A 216 14.08 10.94 -8.97
C SER A 216 14.33 10.93 -7.48
N ALA A 217 15.14 11.82 -6.92
CA ALA A 217 15.46 11.89 -5.49
C ALA A 217 14.86 13.13 -4.80
N THR A 218 15.12 14.33 -5.31
CA THR A 218 14.91 15.59 -4.58
C THR A 218 14.26 16.71 -5.39
N GLN A 219 14.27 16.63 -6.72
CA GLN A 219 13.81 17.69 -7.63
C GLN A 219 12.73 17.18 -8.60
N PRO A 220 11.49 16.97 -8.14
CA PRO A 220 10.40 16.45 -8.97
C PRO A 220 10.11 17.30 -10.22
N ASP A 221 10.47 18.58 -10.19
CA ASP A 221 10.39 19.55 -11.28
C ASP A 221 11.22 19.16 -12.50
N LEU A 222 12.29 18.39 -12.31
CA LEU A 222 13.11 17.85 -13.40
C LEU A 222 12.47 16.63 -14.08
N SER A 223 11.51 15.94 -13.46
CA SER A 223 10.92 14.70 -13.99
C SER A 223 10.02 14.89 -15.21
N PHE A 224 9.43 16.07 -15.33
CA PHE A 224 8.74 16.55 -16.53
C PHE A 224 8.67 18.09 -16.48
N SER A 225 9.83 18.71 -16.53
CA SER A 225 10.05 20.16 -16.70
C SER A 225 8.89 21.06 -16.28
N GLY A 226 8.80 21.34 -14.98
CA GLY A 226 7.85 22.28 -14.41
C GLY A 226 8.25 22.79 -13.02
N THR A 227 8.68 24.07 -12.98
CA THR A 227 8.89 25.03 -11.86
C THR A 227 10.08 24.86 -10.89
N GLN A 228 10.76 25.99 -10.62
CA GLN A 228 12.12 26.16 -10.04
C GLN A 228 12.39 25.73 -8.59
N ASP A 229 13.67 25.41 -8.34
CA ASP A 229 14.55 25.79 -7.21
C ASP A 229 14.00 25.66 -5.78
N VAL A 230 13.41 24.52 -5.44
CA VAL A 230 13.19 24.18 -4.03
C VAL A 230 13.48 22.71 -3.82
N GLY A 231 14.46 22.39 -2.97
CA GLY A 231 14.55 21.04 -2.41
C GLY A 231 13.22 20.67 -1.77
N THR A 232 12.83 19.38 -1.81
CA THR A 232 11.56 18.96 -1.25
C THR A 232 11.49 19.33 0.23
N THR A 233 10.62 20.28 0.56
CA THR A 233 10.37 20.72 1.94
C THR A 233 9.11 20.04 2.45
N TYR A 234 9.26 19.28 3.52
CA TYR A 234 8.20 18.52 4.16
C TYR A 234 7.61 19.38 5.28
N HIS A 235 6.46 20.02 5.03
CA HIS A 235 5.73 20.79 6.03
C HIS A 235 4.64 19.94 6.71
N LYS A 236 4.31 20.25 7.96
CA LYS A 236 3.05 19.81 8.55
C LYS A 236 1.88 20.47 7.82
N GLY A 237 1.36 19.84 6.77
CA GLY A 237 0.23 20.35 5.99
C GLY A 237 -1.09 20.29 6.75
N GLU A 238 -2.03 21.17 6.37
CA GLU A 238 -3.39 21.22 6.92
C GLU A 238 -4.28 20.07 6.42
N THR A 239 -3.89 19.42 5.32
CA THR A 239 -4.63 18.31 4.72
C THR A 239 -4.40 17.01 5.49
N SER A 240 -5.48 16.28 5.77
CA SER A 240 -5.39 14.97 6.42
C SER A 240 -5.27 13.87 5.37
N GLY A 241 -4.13 13.20 5.32
CA GLY A 241 -3.97 11.94 4.59
C GLY A 241 -3.21 12.05 3.28
N ILE A 242 -3.46 11.11 2.37
CA ILE A 242 -2.75 11.06 1.08
C ILE A 242 -3.60 11.75 0.01
N VAL A 243 -3.08 12.73 -0.70
CA VAL A 243 -3.77 13.33 -1.86
C VAL A 243 -2.93 13.08 -3.08
N SER A 244 -3.54 12.67 -4.19
CA SER A 244 -2.82 12.33 -5.41
C SER A 244 -3.47 12.89 -6.66
N TRP A 245 -2.67 13.08 -7.69
CA TRP A 245 -3.08 13.62 -8.97
C TRP A 245 -2.48 12.76 -10.07
N SER A 246 -3.27 12.52 -11.11
CA SER A 246 -2.83 11.79 -12.30
C SER A 246 -3.23 12.57 -13.55
N ASN A 247 -2.36 12.54 -14.56
CA ASN A 247 -2.64 13.06 -15.87
C ASN A 247 -1.93 12.20 -16.93
N ALA A 248 -2.43 12.27 -18.16
CA ALA A 248 -1.74 11.70 -19.30
C ALA A 248 -1.88 12.63 -20.51
N ASP A 249 -0.80 12.76 -21.27
CA ASP A 249 -0.89 13.27 -22.64
C ASP A 249 -1.25 12.13 -23.59
N TRP A 250 -2.06 12.39 -24.61
CA TRP A 250 -2.46 11.35 -25.56
C TRP A 250 -1.59 11.39 -26.81
N GLY A 251 -0.88 10.30 -27.07
CA GLY A 251 -0.09 10.14 -28.28
C GLY A 251 0.98 11.20 -28.50
N ASN A 252 1.57 11.75 -27.44
CA ASN A 252 2.55 12.84 -27.56
C ASN A 252 3.83 12.43 -28.31
N CYS A 253 4.27 11.17 -28.15
CA CYS A 253 5.42 10.70 -28.92
C CYS A 253 5.06 10.52 -30.41
N ARG A 254 5.57 11.38 -31.29
CA ARG A 254 5.28 11.32 -32.74
C ARG A 254 5.74 10.02 -33.39
N ALA A 255 6.89 9.47 -32.98
CA ALA A 255 7.46 8.26 -33.56
C ALA A 255 6.66 6.99 -33.20
N THR A 256 6.27 6.83 -31.93
CA THR A 256 5.62 5.60 -31.46
C THR A 256 4.12 5.76 -31.19
N ARG A 257 3.58 6.97 -31.29
CA ARG A 257 2.21 7.36 -30.90
C ARG A 257 1.82 6.98 -29.47
N ARG A 258 2.82 6.74 -28.60
CA ARG A 258 2.60 6.40 -27.19
C ARG A 258 2.42 7.67 -26.36
N SER A 259 1.45 7.61 -25.46
CA SER A 259 1.13 8.59 -24.43
C SER A 259 2.21 8.65 -23.34
N VAL A 260 2.23 9.71 -22.55
CA VAL A 260 3.06 9.90 -21.35
C VAL A 260 2.13 10.07 -20.16
N SER A 261 2.27 9.21 -19.17
CA SER A 261 1.60 9.28 -17.88
C SER A 261 2.43 10.13 -16.92
N GLY A 262 1.78 11.01 -16.17
CA GLY A 262 2.38 11.76 -15.07
C GLY A 262 1.48 11.68 -13.84
N PHE A 263 2.05 11.39 -12.67
CA PHE A 263 1.28 11.41 -11.43
C PHE A 263 2.15 11.80 -10.24
N LEU A 264 1.50 12.30 -9.19
CA LEU A 264 2.14 12.64 -7.93
C LEU A 264 1.20 12.39 -6.75
N ALA A 265 1.76 12.13 -5.56
CA ALA A 265 1.02 12.00 -4.33
C ALA A 265 1.73 12.69 -3.16
N THR A 266 0.93 13.30 -2.29
CA THR A 266 1.34 13.99 -1.08
C THR A 266 0.75 13.32 0.15
N PHE A 267 1.47 13.22 1.27
CA PHE A 267 0.96 12.81 2.59
C PHE A 267 1.00 13.99 3.54
N HIS A 268 -0.15 14.42 4.06
CA HIS A 268 -0.28 15.65 4.87
C HIS A 268 0.39 16.87 4.21
N GLY A 269 0.13 17.06 2.91
CA GLY A 269 0.74 18.13 2.11
C GLY A 269 2.21 17.90 1.70
N CYS A 270 2.90 16.90 2.26
CA CYS A 270 4.27 16.57 1.89
C CYS A 270 4.34 15.69 0.65
N LEU A 271 5.12 16.04 -0.37
CA LEU A 271 5.31 15.20 -1.55
C LEU A 271 6.05 13.89 -1.23
N ILE A 272 5.40 12.75 -1.49
CA ILE A 272 5.95 11.40 -1.19
C ILE A 272 6.14 10.53 -2.42
N LEU A 273 5.43 10.82 -3.51
CA LEU A 273 5.47 10.05 -4.75
C LEU A 273 5.35 11.00 -5.94
N TRP A 274 6.17 10.79 -6.96
CA TRP A 274 5.95 11.35 -8.29
C TRP A 274 6.54 10.42 -9.33
N LYS A 275 5.98 10.45 -10.53
CA LYS A 275 6.48 9.69 -11.66
C LYS A 275 5.99 10.31 -12.95
N THR A 276 6.89 10.42 -13.92
CA THR A 276 6.53 10.67 -15.31
C THR A 276 7.10 9.58 -16.17
N ARG A 277 6.28 8.96 -17.02
CA ARG A 277 6.69 7.81 -17.82
C ARG A 277 5.91 7.72 -19.13
N LYS A 278 6.63 7.46 -20.22
CA LYS A 278 6.04 7.02 -21.47
C LYS A 278 5.32 5.67 -21.30
N GLN A 279 4.06 5.58 -21.71
CA GLN A 279 3.25 4.37 -21.61
C GLN A 279 3.85 3.24 -22.45
N SER A 280 3.67 2.00 -21.99
CA SER A 280 4.21 0.80 -22.66
C SER A 280 3.48 0.48 -23.96
N SER A 281 2.17 0.76 -24.02
CA SER A 281 1.32 0.56 -25.19
C SER A 281 0.73 1.87 -25.71
N VAL A 282 0.33 1.88 -26.97
CA VAL A 282 -0.40 2.99 -27.58
C VAL A 282 -1.81 3.02 -27.01
N SER A 283 -2.33 4.21 -26.71
CA SER A 283 -3.72 4.40 -26.31
C SER A 283 -4.56 4.84 -27.49
N THR A 284 -5.72 4.21 -27.65
CA THR A 284 -6.71 4.49 -28.69
C THR A 284 -7.47 5.80 -28.44
N SER A 285 -7.53 6.25 -27.19
CA SER A 285 -8.20 7.50 -26.79
C SER A 285 -7.48 8.23 -25.65
N THR A 286 -7.83 9.52 -25.47
CA THR A 286 -7.39 10.32 -24.32
C THR A 286 -7.88 9.72 -23.00
N ALA A 287 -9.10 9.14 -22.99
CA ALA A 287 -9.66 8.47 -21.83
C ALA A 287 -8.84 7.23 -21.45
N GLU A 288 -8.48 6.39 -22.41
CA GLU A 288 -7.65 5.21 -22.16
C GLU A 288 -6.25 5.59 -21.65
N ALA A 289 -5.64 6.64 -22.22
CA ALA A 289 -4.36 7.16 -21.73
C ALA A 289 -4.45 7.62 -20.26
N LYS A 290 -5.50 8.36 -19.92
CA LYS A 290 -5.77 8.83 -18.54
C LYS A 290 -6.04 7.66 -17.59
N TYR A 291 -6.77 6.62 -18.02
CA TYR A 291 -7.05 5.43 -17.22
C TYR A 291 -5.78 4.60 -16.94
N LYS A 292 -4.88 4.44 -17.91
CA LYS A 292 -3.57 3.80 -17.72
C LYS A 292 -2.73 4.54 -16.66
N ALA A 293 -2.65 5.86 -16.74
CA ALA A 293 -1.94 6.67 -15.74
C ALA A 293 -2.56 6.56 -14.33
N LEU A 294 -3.88 6.43 -14.26
CA LEU A 294 -4.62 6.25 -13.00
C LEU A 294 -4.39 4.86 -12.39
N CYS A 295 -4.34 3.83 -13.22
CA CYS A 295 -4.02 2.46 -12.82
C CYS A 295 -2.62 2.39 -12.21
N ASP A 296 -1.61 2.95 -12.90
CA ASP A 296 -0.22 3.02 -12.42
C ASP A 296 -0.14 3.73 -11.06
N LEU A 297 -0.80 4.89 -10.92
CA LEU A 297 -0.86 5.63 -9.66
C LEU A 297 -1.49 4.78 -8.54
N THR A 298 -2.61 4.11 -8.83
CA THR A 298 -3.33 3.31 -7.84
C THR A 298 -2.48 2.15 -7.32
N SER A 299 -1.72 1.49 -8.20
CA SER A 299 -0.78 0.44 -7.80
C SER A 299 0.32 0.95 -6.87
N GLU A 300 0.92 2.10 -7.16
CA GLU A 300 1.95 2.72 -6.31
C GLU A 300 1.38 3.14 -4.95
N LEU A 301 0.16 3.69 -4.91
CA LEU A 301 -0.53 4.08 -3.68
C LEU A 301 -0.90 2.88 -2.81
N LEU A 302 -1.37 1.79 -3.42
CA LEU A 302 -1.69 0.55 -2.71
C LEU A 302 -0.43 -0.06 -2.10
N TRP A 303 0.67 -0.07 -2.85
CA TRP A 303 1.96 -0.52 -2.36
C TRP A 303 2.45 0.34 -1.18
N LEU A 304 2.40 1.68 -1.29
CA LEU A 304 2.79 2.60 -0.21
C LEU A 304 1.97 2.39 1.06
N LYS A 305 0.65 2.22 0.92
CA LYS A 305 -0.22 1.89 2.06
C LYS A 305 0.23 0.61 2.75
N GLN A 306 0.34 -0.47 1.99
CA GLN A 306 0.63 -1.77 2.59
C GLN A 306 2.04 -1.80 3.17
N CYS A 307 3.01 -1.24 2.47
CA CYS A 307 4.42 -1.27 2.85
C CYS A 307 4.69 -0.40 4.09
N ILE A 308 4.34 0.88 4.05
CA ILE A 308 4.76 1.85 5.07
C ILE A 308 3.67 2.05 6.12
N PHE A 309 2.46 2.41 5.69
CA PHE A 309 1.44 2.84 6.64
C PHE A 309 0.88 1.70 7.48
N VAL A 310 0.60 0.55 6.87
CA VAL A 310 0.05 -0.61 7.59
C VAL A 310 1.13 -1.40 8.32
N ASN A 311 2.20 -1.80 7.64
CA ASN A 311 3.16 -2.76 8.19
C ASN A 311 4.30 -2.14 9.00
N VAL A 312 4.58 -0.83 8.86
CA VAL A 312 5.76 -0.18 9.48
C VAL A 312 5.33 0.85 10.52
N ILE A 313 4.33 1.67 10.19
CA ILE A 313 3.83 2.75 11.06
C ILE A 313 2.59 2.31 11.85
N HIS A 314 1.95 1.19 11.48
CA HIS A 314 0.72 0.68 12.11
C HIS A 314 -0.46 1.66 12.08
N LEU A 315 -0.49 2.57 11.11
CA LEU A 315 -1.60 3.48 10.83
C LEU A 315 -2.71 2.71 10.08
N GLN A 316 -3.83 2.46 10.77
CA GLN A 316 -5.02 1.90 10.13
C GLN A 316 -5.92 3.00 9.58
N PHE A 317 -6.05 3.07 8.26
CA PHE A 317 -7.04 3.92 7.60
C PHE A 317 -7.70 3.24 6.40
N LEU A 318 -8.98 3.56 6.20
CA LEU A 318 -9.72 3.23 4.99
C LEU A 318 -9.24 4.12 3.85
N ILE A 319 -8.94 3.53 2.69
CA ILE A 319 -8.72 4.29 1.47
C ILE A 319 -10.10 4.51 0.84
N PHE A 320 -10.53 5.76 0.76
CA PHE A 320 -11.52 6.16 -0.21
C PHE A 320 -10.75 6.77 -1.37
N ILE A 321 -10.72 6.10 -2.53
CA ILE A 321 -10.19 6.73 -3.75
C ILE A 321 -11.36 7.49 -4.35
N ARG A 322 -11.43 8.80 -4.11
CA ARG A 322 -12.37 9.66 -4.82
C ARG A 322 -11.75 10.10 -6.12
N PHE A 323 -12.30 9.61 -7.23
CA PHE A 323 -11.97 10.08 -8.56
C PHE A 323 -12.87 11.26 -8.89
N THR A 324 -12.30 12.46 -9.00
CA THR A 324 -13.04 13.62 -9.47
C THR A 324 -12.64 13.92 -10.92
N VAL A 325 -13.65 13.94 -11.78
CA VAL A 325 -13.51 14.36 -13.19
C VAL A 325 -14.02 15.80 -13.28
N SER A 326 -13.13 16.78 -13.31
CA SER A 326 -13.55 18.16 -13.57
C SER A 326 -13.78 18.38 -15.07
N LYS A 327 -14.96 18.90 -15.44
CA LYS A 327 -15.32 19.33 -16.80
C LYS A 327 -15.48 20.85 -16.95
N SER A 328 -14.97 21.69 -16.03
CA SER A 328 -15.14 23.15 -16.16
C SER A 328 -14.00 23.99 -15.56
N PRO A 329 -13.84 25.23 -16.06
CA PRO A 329 -12.55 25.87 -16.26
C PRO A 329 -12.08 26.58 -15.00
N ILE A 330 -11.18 25.94 -14.26
CA ILE A 330 -10.14 26.71 -13.59
C ILE A 330 -9.00 26.77 -14.61
N LYS A 331 -8.64 27.99 -15.02
CA LYS A 331 -7.51 28.27 -15.92
C LYS A 331 -6.36 27.30 -15.62
N ASN A 332 -6.05 26.43 -16.59
CA ASN A 332 -4.98 25.43 -16.65
C ASN A 332 -5.39 23.94 -16.56
N LYS A 333 -5.67 23.40 -17.76
CA LYS A 333 -5.46 22.03 -18.28
C LYS A 333 -5.88 20.85 -17.39
N ASP A 334 -6.93 20.15 -17.84
CA ASP A 334 -7.34 18.77 -17.53
C ASP A 334 -6.51 18.02 -16.47
N ARG A 335 -7.01 17.90 -15.24
CA ARG A 335 -6.41 17.07 -14.17
C ARG A 335 -7.42 16.06 -13.65
N TRP A 336 -6.97 14.81 -13.46
CA TRP A 336 -7.69 13.85 -12.64
C TRP A 336 -7.12 13.92 -11.23
N THR A 337 -7.98 14.23 -10.26
CA THR A 337 -7.60 14.22 -8.85
C THR A 337 -8.08 12.93 -8.23
N ALA A 338 -7.17 12.23 -7.54
CA ALA A 338 -7.45 11.07 -6.71
C ALA A 338 -7.15 11.44 -5.26
N GLU A 339 -8.17 11.76 -4.49
CA GLU A 339 -8.00 12.10 -3.08
C GLU A 339 -8.12 10.83 -2.22
N ILE A 340 -7.16 10.59 -1.32
CA ILE A 340 -7.22 9.57 -0.25
C ILE A 340 -7.33 10.31 1.09
N SER A 341 -8.56 10.58 1.49
CA SER A 341 -8.82 11.18 2.80
C SER A 341 -8.45 10.19 3.92
N THR A 342 -7.55 10.58 4.84
CA THR A 342 -7.44 9.91 6.14
C THR A 342 -8.47 10.53 7.08
N MET A 343 -9.22 9.70 7.82
CA MET A 343 -9.88 10.22 9.02
C MET A 343 -8.81 10.40 10.09
N THR A 344 -8.29 11.63 10.24
CA THR A 344 -7.59 12.02 11.46
C THR A 344 -8.59 12.06 12.61
N GLU A 345 -8.18 11.52 13.75
CA GLU A 345 -8.83 11.73 15.05
C GLU A 345 -9.02 13.24 15.32
N LYS A 346 -10.14 13.79 14.89
CA LYS A 346 -10.74 14.95 15.55
C LYS A 346 -11.71 14.40 16.57
N LYS A 347 -11.54 14.86 17.82
CA LYS A 347 -12.52 14.69 18.90
C LYS A 347 -13.93 14.89 18.34
N SER A 348 -14.73 13.83 18.47
CA SER A 348 -16.18 13.80 18.51
C SER A 348 -16.91 14.77 17.57
N GLU A 349 -17.23 14.30 16.38
CA GLU A 349 -18.62 14.28 15.93
C GLU A 349 -18.85 12.89 15.34
N THR A 350 -19.57 12.05 16.10
CA THR A 350 -19.91 10.68 15.71
C THR A 350 -20.71 10.74 14.42
N LYS A 351 -20.10 10.39 13.29
CA LYS A 351 -20.87 9.87 12.16
C LYS A 351 -21.54 8.59 12.66
N GLU A 352 -22.83 8.66 12.89
CA GLU A 352 -23.65 7.50 13.24
C GLU A 352 -23.43 6.44 12.17
N ILE A 353 -22.81 5.33 12.59
CA ILE A 353 -22.84 4.11 11.79
C ILE A 353 -24.32 3.75 11.71
N ASN A 354 -24.87 3.70 10.50
CA ASN A 354 -26.21 3.18 10.28
C ASN A 354 -26.19 1.69 10.59
N ILE A 355 -26.58 1.32 11.80
CA ILE A 355 -26.73 -0.07 12.22
C ILE A 355 -28.10 -0.52 11.69
N PRO A 356 -28.17 -1.52 10.79
CA PRO A 356 -29.46 -2.05 10.37
C PRO A 356 -30.21 -2.61 11.59
N ILE A 357 -31.54 -2.62 11.59
CA ILE A 357 -32.30 -3.24 12.68
C ILE A 357 -32.23 -4.76 12.49
N LEU A 358 -31.83 -5.52 13.52
CA LEU A 358 -31.85 -6.99 13.48
C LEU A 358 -33.29 -7.49 13.41
N ASP A 359 -33.61 -8.22 12.35
CA ASP A 359 -34.96 -8.77 12.12
C ASP A 359 -34.99 -10.31 12.13
N GLY A 360 -33.84 -10.94 12.37
CA GLY A 360 -33.66 -12.39 12.35
C GLY A 360 -33.20 -12.96 11.01
N THR A 361 -33.23 -12.18 9.92
CA THR A 361 -32.78 -12.59 8.57
C THR A 361 -31.43 -11.96 8.18
N ASN A 362 -31.12 -10.78 8.72
CA ASN A 362 -29.94 -9.99 8.37
C ASN A 362 -28.78 -10.12 9.38
N PHE A 363 -28.75 -11.19 10.19
CA PHE A 363 -27.80 -11.34 11.30
C PHE A 363 -26.33 -11.13 10.91
N SER A 364 -25.88 -11.65 9.76
CA SER A 364 -24.48 -11.51 9.31
C SER A 364 -24.10 -10.04 9.10
N GLN A 365 -24.97 -9.27 8.45
CA GLN A 365 -24.75 -7.84 8.19
C GLN A 365 -24.85 -7.03 9.49
N TRP A 366 -25.88 -7.29 10.29
CA TRP A 366 -26.08 -6.69 11.60
C TRP A 366 -24.88 -6.91 12.53
N HIS A 367 -24.40 -8.15 12.63
CA HIS A 367 -23.30 -8.52 13.51
C HIS A 367 -21.98 -7.84 13.14
N ILE A 368 -21.71 -7.63 11.84
CA ILE A 368 -20.54 -6.89 11.38
C ILE A 368 -20.67 -5.40 11.77
N CYS A 369 -21.79 -4.76 11.43
CA CYS A 369 -22.04 -3.34 11.73
C CYS A 369 -22.01 -3.06 13.24
N MET A 370 -22.69 -3.90 14.03
CA MET A 370 -22.75 -3.77 15.48
C MET A 370 -21.38 -3.99 16.14
N LYS A 371 -20.61 -4.99 15.68
CA LYS A 371 -19.26 -5.25 16.20
C LYS A 371 -18.30 -4.08 15.94
N ILE A 372 -18.42 -3.42 14.79
CA ILE A 372 -17.67 -2.21 14.47
C ILE A 372 -18.11 -1.06 15.39
N HIS A 373 -19.42 -0.86 15.54
CA HIS A 373 -19.96 0.20 16.38
C HIS A 373 -19.56 0.07 17.86
N LEU A 374 -19.68 -1.12 18.44
CA LEU A 374 -19.25 -1.41 19.82
C LEU A 374 -17.73 -1.27 20.00
N ARG A 375 -16.93 -1.55 18.95
CA ARG A 375 -15.48 -1.36 19.01
C ARG A 375 -15.09 0.11 19.00
N LEU A 376 -15.77 0.95 18.23
CA LEU A 376 -15.50 2.40 18.21
C LEU A 376 -15.86 3.10 19.52
N LYS A 377 -16.75 2.49 20.33
CA LYS A 377 -17.14 3.00 21.65
C LYS A 377 -16.39 2.33 22.81
N ASP A 378 -15.39 1.47 22.53
CA ASP A 378 -14.68 0.67 23.54
C ASP A 378 -15.58 -0.26 24.39
N LEU A 379 -16.73 -0.66 23.84
CA LEU A 379 -17.74 -1.51 24.51
C LEU A 379 -17.69 -2.98 24.09
N LEU A 380 -16.87 -3.35 23.10
CA LEU A 380 -16.84 -4.73 22.59
C LEU A 380 -16.35 -5.75 23.63
N ASP A 381 -15.48 -5.33 24.54
CA ASP A 381 -14.87 -6.20 25.54
C ASP A 381 -15.88 -6.65 26.61
N VAL A 382 -16.79 -5.75 27.03
CA VAL A 382 -17.87 -6.10 27.97
C VAL A 382 -18.91 -7.05 27.35
N CYS A 383 -19.02 -7.09 26.01
CA CYS A 383 -19.87 -8.04 25.29
C CYS A 383 -19.22 -9.42 25.09
N LYS A 384 -17.92 -9.57 25.32
CA LYS A 384 -17.19 -10.82 25.02
C LYS A 384 -16.63 -11.53 26.23
N LYS A 385 -16.26 -10.78 27.26
CA LYS A 385 -15.58 -11.30 28.45
C LYS A 385 -16.53 -11.25 29.64
N THR A 386 -16.28 -12.12 30.61
CA THR A 386 -16.92 -12.05 31.93
C THR A 386 -15.93 -11.40 32.89
N LEU A 387 -16.41 -10.49 33.74
CA LEU A 387 -15.57 -9.86 34.77
C LEU A 387 -15.16 -10.92 35.82
N THR A 388 -13.89 -10.94 36.19
CA THR A 388 -13.36 -11.83 37.25
C THR A 388 -13.90 -11.43 38.63
N GLU A 389 -14.16 -12.41 39.50
CA GLU A 389 -14.75 -12.17 40.84
C GLU A 389 -13.85 -11.30 41.75
N ASP A 390 -12.53 -11.34 41.54
CA ASP A 390 -11.52 -10.57 42.29
C ASP A 390 -11.33 -9.11 41.80
N ALA A 391 -12.18 -8.63 40.90
CA ALA A 391 -12.06 -7.27 40.37
C ALA A 391 -12.37 -6.21 41.44
N ILE A 392 -11.44 -5.27 41.62
CA ILE A 392 -11.57 -4.11 42.52
C ILE A 392 -12.85 -3.33 42.19
N THR A 393 -13.56 -2.83 43.22
CA THR A 393 -14.87 -2.15 43.12
C THR A 393 -14.92 -1.05 42.04
N THR A 394 -13.85 -0.27 41.90
CA THR A 394 -13.75 0.79 40.87
C THR A 394 -13.77 0.25 39.45
N VAL A 395 -13.11 -0.89 39.21
CA VAL A 395 -13.11 -1.58 37.91
C VAL A 395 -14.48 -2.20 37.65
N ARG A 396 -15.10 -2.80 38.66
CA ARG A 396 -16.45 -3.38 38.57
C ARG A 396 -17.51 -2.34 38.22
N ASN A 397 -17.46 -1.15 38.82
CA ASN A 397 -18.40 -0.07 38.50
C ASN A 397 -18.22 0.47 37.07
N LYS A 398 -16.98 0.62 36.61
CA LYS A 398 -16.68 1.01 35.22
C LYS A 398 -17.16 -0.04 34.22
N TRP A 399 -16.97 -1.31 34.54
CA TRP A 399 -17.41 -2.45 33.73
C TRP A 399 -18.94 -2.51 33.61
N ASN A 400 -19.66 -2.35 34.73
CA ASN A 400 -21.12 -2.37 34.74
C ASN A 400 -21.70 -1.20 33.94
N LYS A 401 -21.13 0.00 34.07
CA LYS A 401 -21.56 1.16 33.27
C LYS A 401 -21.40 0.92 31.77
N ALA A 402 -20.25 0.38 31.34
CA ALA A 402 -20.02 0.00 29.95
C ALA A 402 -20.95 -1.14 29.49
N SER A 403 -21.26 -2.11 30.37
CA SER A 403 -22.22 -3.18 30.10
C SER A 403 -23.62 -2.64 29.80
N TYR A 404 -24.14 -1.72 30.61
CA TYR A 404 -25.45 -1.09 30.35
C TYR A 404 -25.47 -0.26 29.07
N GLU A 405 -24.40 0.48 28.79
CA GLU A 405 -24.29 1.25 27.54
C GLU A 405 -24.30 0.33 26.32
N ALA A 406 -23.58 -0.80 26.37
CA ALA A 406 -23.57 -1.80 25.31
C ALA A 406 -24.96 -2.45 25.11
N ILE A 407 -25.64 -2.79 26.21
CA ILE A 407 -27.01 -3.34 26.16
C ILE A 407 -27.95 -2.35 25.49
N SER A 408 -27.93 -1.08 25.89
CA SER A 408 -28.79 -0.03 25.32
C SER A 408 -28.59 0.13 23.80
N ILE A 409 -27.35 0.08 23.33
CA ILE A 409 -27.04 0.17 21.91
C ILE A 409 -27.57 -1.07 21.18
N ILE A 410 -27.31 -2.26 21.72
CA ILE A 410 -27.77 -3.52 21.11
C ILE A 410 -29.30 -3.54 21.03
N THR A 411 -30.01 -3.23 22.11
CA THR A 411 -31.47 -3.25 22.14
C THR A 411 -32.12 -2.19 21.25
N SER A 412 -31.47 -1.03 21.06
CA SER A 412 -31.95 0.00 20.12
C SER A 412 -31.86 -0.41 18.64
N SER A 413 -31.13 -1.50 18.34
CA SER A 413 -30.84 -1.96 16.99
C SER A 413 -31.42 -3.34 16.67
N ILE A 414 -32.40 -3.81 17.46
CA ILE A 414 -33.14 -5.05 17.21
C ILE A 414 -34.63 -4.75 17.14
N ASN A 415 -35.38 -5.48 16.33
CA ASN A 415 -36.83 -5.28 16.24
C ASN A 415 -37.57 -5.91 17.43
N GLU A 416 -38.84 -5.57 17.60
CA GLU A 416 -39.68 -6.02 18.72
C GLU A 416 -39.74 -7.56 18.85
N ARG A 417 -39.84 -8.26 17.71
CA ARG A 417 -39.84 -9.73 17.70
C ARG A 417 -38.55 -10.31 18.27
N VAL A 418 -37.41 -9.86 17.76
CA VAL A 418 -36.09 -10.31 18.20
C VAL A 418 -35.87 -9.95 19.68
N PHE A 419 -36.31 -8.76 20.09
CA PHE A 419 -36.24 -8.31 21.48
C PHE A 419 -36.93 -9.30 22.43
N LEU A 420 -38.16 -9.71 22.14
CA LEU A 420 -38.91 -10.67 22.95
C LEU A 420 -38.28 -12.08 22.94
N GLU A 421 -37.59 -12.46 21.86
CA GLU A 421 -36.93 -13.77 21.74
C GLU A 421 -35.59 -13.85 22.50
N VAL A 422 -34.86 -12.72 22.64
CA VAL A 422 -33.50 -12.72 23.19
C VAL A 422 -33.36 -12.13 24.58
N ILE A 423 -34.24 -11.21 25.01
CA ILE A 423 -34.14 -10.52 26.31
C ILE A 423 -34.76 -11.37 27.43
N ASN A 424 -34.06 -11.50 28.55
CA ASN A 424 -34.53 -12.16 29.76
C ASN A 424 -33.89 -11.53 31.01
N PRO A 425 -34.41 -11.77 32.23
CA PRO A 425 -33.90 -11.13 33.45
C PRO A 425 -32.39 -11.37 33.73
N LYS A 426 -31.77 -12.39 33.15
CA LYS A 426 -30.35 -12.69 33.35
C LYS A 426 -29.44 -11.87 32.45
N ASN A 427 -29.91 -11.43 31.27
CA ASN A 427 -29.09 -10.72 30.29
C ASN A 427 -29.39 -9.22 30.18
N THR A 428 -30.29 -8.70 31.01
CA THR A 428 -30.54 -7.26 31.19
C THR A 428 -29.45 -6.55 31.99
N GLU A 429 -28.62 -7.29 32.73
CA GLU A 429 -27.52 -6.74 33.55
C GLU A 429 -26.14 -6.92 32.92
N HIS A 430 -26.00 -7.89 32.01
CA HIS A 430 -24.71 -8.36 31.52
C HIS A 430 -24.69 -8.46 29.99
N ALA A 431 -23.96 -7.54 29.35
CA ALA A 431 -23.91 -7.41 27.90
C ALA A 431 -23.34 -8.66 27.20
N ASN A 432 -22.41 -9.37 27.85
CA ASN A 432 -21.86 -10.64 27.36
C ASN A 432 -22.91 -11.75 27.25
N LEU A 433 -23.87 -11.80 28.18
CA LEU A 433 -24.96 -12.78 28.14
C LEU A 433 -25.95 -12.47 27.02
N LEU A 434 -26.27 -11.18 26.81
CA LEU A 434 -27.12 -10.74 25.71
C LEU A 434 -26.47 -11.02 24.35
N TRP A 435 -25.20 -10.63 24.20
CA TRP A 435 -24.42 -10.86 23.00
C TRP A 435 -24.29 -12.34 22.65
N SER A 436 -24.07 -13.19 23.65
CA SER A 436 -24.00 -14.64 23.47
C SER A 436 -25.35 -15.23 23.08
N LYS A 437 -26.46 -14.76 23.68
CA LYS A 437 -27.81 -15.23 23.35
C LYS A 437 -28.23 -14.90 21.91
N ILE A 438 -27.96 -13.69 21.44
CA ILE A 438 -28.23 -13.28 20.06
C ILE A 438 -27.43 -14.15 19.08
N LYS A 439 -26.16 -14.41 19.38
CA LYS A 439 -25.33 -15.33 18.58
C LYS A 439 -25.86 -16.76 18.60
N GLU A 440 -26.24 -17.27 19.76
CA GLU A 440 -26.79 -18.62 19.88
C GLU A 440 -28.10 -18.77 19.10
N GLN A 441 -28.90 -17.71 19.01
CA GLN A 441 -30.19 -17.75 18.32
C GLN A 441 -30.05 -17.57 16.79
N TYR A 442 -29.24 -16.61 16.34
CA TYR A 442 -29.21 -16.19 14.92
C TYR A 442 -27.87 -16.47 14.21
N ALA A 443 -26.77 -16.67 14.95
CA ALA A 443 -25.50 -17.13 14.36
C ALA A 443 -25.43 -18.66 14.27
N SER A 444 -26.39 -19.40 14.84
CA SER A 444 -26.21 -20.83 15.11
C SER A 444 -26.65 -21.77 13.99
N VAL A 445 -26.01 -22.92 14.04
CA VAL A 445 -26.18 -24.20 13.33
C VAL A 445 -27.59 -24.83 13.46
N ARG A 446 -28.58 -24.15 14.04
CA ARG A 446 -29.92 -24.72 14.28
C ARG A 446 -30.63 -25.10 12.98
N SER A 447 -31.30 -26.25 13.01
CA SER A 447 -31.99 -26.86 11.86
C SER A 447 -33.01 -25.93 11.19
N VAL A 448 -33.68 -25.06 11.96
CA VAL A 448 -34.68 -24.11 11.45
C VAL A 448 -34.05 -23.03 10.58
N ASN A 449 -32.96 -22.40 11.01
CA ASN A 449 -32.28 -21.37 10.23
C ASN A 449 -31.59 -21.97 8.99
N ARG A 450 -31.00 -23.16 9.14
CA ARG A 450 -30.48 -23.94 8.01
C ARG A 450 -31.58 -24.30 7.01
N GLY A 451 -32.74 -24.71 7.51
CA GLY A 451 -33.92 -25.01 6.71
C GLY A 451 -34.42 -23.79 5.94
N ARG A 452 -34.48 -22.62 6.58
CA ARG A 452 -34.84 -21.36 5.91
C ARG A 452 -33.88 -21.03 4.77
N ILE A 453 -32.58 -20.97 5.04
CA ILE A 453 -31.57 -20.62 4.02
C ILE A 453 -31.56 -21.66 2.88
N TRP A 454 -31.72 -22.94 3.20
CA TRP A 454 -31.87 -23.99 2.19
C TRP A 454 -33.12 -23.79 1.33
N MET A 455 -34.26 -23.43 1.94
CA MET A 455 -35.49 -23.14 1.22
C MET A 455 -35.36 -21.87 0.35
N ASP A 456 -34.64 -20.85 0.82
CA ASP A 456 -34.35 -19.64 0.04
C ASP A 456 -33.45 -19.97 -1.17
N TRP A 457 -32.47 -20.86 -1.01
CA TRP A 457 -31.71 -21.43 -2.14
C TRP A 457 -32.62 -22.18 -3.12
N GLN A 458 -33.51 -23.05 -2.64
CA GLN A 458 -34.43 -23.79 -3.52
C GLN A 458 -35.40 -22.88 -4.27
N ARG A 459 -35.89 -21.82 -3.62
CA ARG A 459 -36.83 -20.84 -4.20
C ARG A 459 -36.18 -19.80 -5.10
N CYS A 460 -34.86 -19.68 -5.11
CA CYS A 460 -34.17 -18.83 -6.06
C CYS A 460 -34.46 -19.31 -7.49
N PHE A 461 -35.09 -18.47 -8.32
CA PHE A 461 -35.43 -18.75 -9.71
C PHE A 461 -34.95 -17.62 -10.63
N TYR A 462 -34.64 -17.98 -11.88
CA TYR A 462 -34.29 -17.01 -12.91
C TYR A 462 -35.56 -16.40 -13.51
N ASN A 463 -35.62 -15.07 -13.58
CA ASN A 463 -36.79 -14.31 -14.03
C ASN A 463 -36.53 -13.52 -15.33
N GLY A 464 -35.47 -13.84 -16.08
CA GLY A 464 -35.06 -13.09 -17.26
C GLY A 464 -34.02 -11.99 -17.00
N ASN A 465 -33.71 -11.66 -15.74
CA ASN A 465 -32.62 -10.74 -15.39
C ASN A 465 -31.41 -11.51 -14.84
N LEU A 466 -30.40 -11.70 -15.69
CA LEU A 466 -29.22 -12.50 -15.36
C LEU A 466 -28.35 -11.84 -14.28
N GLN A 467 -28.22 -10.52 -14.27
CA GLN A 467 -27.45 -9.80 -13.23
C GLN A 467 -28.06 -10.00 -11.84
N SER A 468 -29.38 -9.75 -11.73
CA SER A 468 -30.12 -9.92 -10.48
C SER A 468 -30.07 -11.37 -9.97
N TYR A 469 -30.07 -12.33 -10.90
CA TYR A 469 -29.96 -13.75 -10.57
C TYR A 469 -28.57 -14.10 -10.04
N ILE A 470 -27.49 -13.64 -10.70
CA ILE A 470 -26.10 -13.83 -10.25
C ILE A 470 -25.89 -13.26 -8.84
N ASP A 471 -26.34 -12.04 -8.60
CA ASP A 471 -26.18 -11.37 -7.31
C ASP A 471 -26.92 -12.11 -6.18
N THR A 472 -28.12 -12.62 -6.49
CA THR A 472 -28.92 -13.43 -5.55
C THR A 472 -28.24 -14.77 -5.25
N CYS A 473 -27.71 -15.46 -6.27
CA CYS A 473 -26.99 -16.71 -6.10
C CYS A 473 -25.72 -16.54 -5.25
N ARG A 474 -24.91 -15.50 -5.50
CA ARG A 474 -23.71 -15.19 -4.70
C ARG A 474 -24.05 -14.92 -3.24
N LYS A 475 -25.11 -14.15 -2.98
CA LYS A 475 -25.59 -13.87 -1.62
C LYS A 475 -25.98 -15.17 -0.90
N LEU A 476 -26.76 -16.04 -1.54
CA LEU A 476 -27.24 -17.27 -0.93
C LEU A 476 -26.13 -18.32 -0.71
N LEU A 477 -25.12 -18.38 -1.58
CA LEU A 477 -23.94 -19.23 -1.38
C LEU A 477 -23.16 -18.82 -0.12
N LEU A 478 -22.97 -17.52 0.10
CA LEU A 478 -22.34 -17.00 1.32
C LEU A 478 -23.18 -17.31 2.58
N GLU A 479 -24.51 -17.23 2.47
CA GLU A 479 -25.41 -17.59 3.56
C GLU A 479 -25.32 -19.09 3.90
N LEU A 480 -25.31 -19.98 2.89
CA LEU A 480 -25.13 -21.43 3.06
C LEU A 480 -23.81 -21.78 3.75
N GLU A 481 -22.72 -21.12 3.37
CA GLU A 481 -21.41 -21.28 4.01
C GLU A 481 -21.43 -20.78 5.46
N SER A 482 -22.08 -19.63 5.72
CA SER A 482 -22.17 -19.02 7.05
C SER A 482 -22.90 -19.89 8.09
N VAL A 483 -23.82 -20.75 7.66
CA VAL A 483 -24.52 -21.72 8.53
C VAL A 483 -23.96 -23.13 8.46
N SER A 484 -22.83 -23.33 7.77
CA SER A 484 -22.12 -24.59 7.61
C SER A 484 -23.00 -25.72 7.03
N ILE A 485 -23.86 -25.41 6.04
CA ILE A 485 -24.59 -26.44 5.28
C ILE A 485 -23.62 -27.04 4.26
N LYS A 486 -23.26 -28.31 4.44
CA LYS A 486 -22.36 -29.02 3.53
C LYS A 486 -23.16 -29.64 2.38
N VAL A 487 -23.24 -28.93 1.26
CA VAL A 487 -23.80 -29.44 0.00
C VAL A 487 -22.65 -29.72 -0.97
N PRO A 488 -22.62 -30.88 -1.65
CA PRO A 488 -21.67 -31.12 -2.73
C PRO A 488 -21.74 -30.01 -3.79
N ASN A 489 -20.58 -29.46 -4.18
CA ASN A 489 -20.50 -28.38 -5.17
C ASN A 489 -21.16 -28.73 -6.50
N ALA A 490 -21.06 -30.00 -6.92
CA ALA A 490 -21.72 -30.49 -8.13
C ALA A 490 -23.25 -30.30 -8.07
N LEU A 491 -23.89 -30.53 -6.92
CA LEU A 491 -25.34 -30.36 -6.76
C LEU A 491 -25.73 -28.88 -6.74
N LEU A 492 -24.92 -28.01 -6.12
CA LEU A 492 -25.14 -26.56 -6.16
C LEU A 492 -25.02 -26.04 -7.60
N LEU A 493 -24.03 -26.54 -8.33
CA LEU A 493 -23.79 -26.20 -9.73
C LEU A 493 -24.95 -26.65 -10.63
N TYR A 494 -25.37 -27.92 -10.55
CA TYR A 494 -26.50 -28.43 -11.34
C TYR A 494 -27.81 -27.69 -11.02
N SER A 495 -28.03 -27.35 -9.75
CA SER A 495 -29.18 -26.55 -9.34
C SER A 495 -29.16 -25.14 -9.94
N LEU A 496 -27.99 -24.50 -9.96
CA LEU A 496 -27.79 -23.17 -10.54
C LEU A 496 -28.01 -23.18 -12.06
N LEU A 497 -27.38 -24.12 -12.77
CA LEU A 497 -27.50 -24.23 -14.23
C LEU A 497 -28.92 -24.63 -14.66
N GLY A 498 -29.53 -25.60 -13.96
CA GLY A 498 -30.88 -26.07 -14.27
C GLY A 498 -31.96 -24.98 -14.14
N LYS A 499 -31.74 -23.98 -13.29
CA LYS A 499 -32.64 -22.83 -13.13
C LYS A 499 -32.56 -21.80 -14.25
N VAL A 500 -31.48 -21.80 -15.03
CA VAL A 500 -31.23 -20.87 -16.15
C VAL A 500 -31.39 -21.57 -17.50
N ALA A 501 -31.34 -22.91 -17.54
CA ALA A 501 -31.37 -23.73 -18.74
C ALA A 501 -32.63 -23.57 -19.63
N GLY A 502 -33.72 -22.98 -19.11
CA GLY A 502 -34.93 -22.69 -19.88
C GLY A 502 -34.84 -21.49 -20.83
N ASP A 503 -33.78 -20.68 -20.73
CA ASP A 503 -33.53 -19.54 -21.63
C ASP A 503 -32.68 -19.99 -22.83
N LEU A 504 -33.27 -19.99 -24.03
CA LEU A 504 -32.62 -20.50 -25.25
C LEU A 504 -31.28 -19.83 -25.56
N LYS A 505 -31.12 -18.54 -25.24
CA LYS A 505 -29.87 -17.81 -25.51
C LYS A 505 -28.77 -18.21 -24.54
N LEU A 506 -29.14 -18.43 -23.28
CA LEU A 506 -28.20 -18.87 -22.24
C LEU A 506 -27.90 -20.35 -22.35
N HIS A 507 -28.81 -21.15 -22.88
CA HIS A 507 -28.62 -22.59 -23.06
C HIS A 507 -27.38 -22.91 -23.91
N GLN A 508 -27.22 -22.26 -25.06
CA GLN A 508 -26.05 -22.46 -25.93
C GLN A 508 -24.74 -22.04 -25.26
N PHE A 509 -24.78 -20.94 -24.49
CA PHE A 509 -23.63 -20.48 -23.73
C PHE A 509 -23.27 -21.46 -22.59
N ILE A 510 -24.27 -21.98 -21.88
CA ILE A 510 -24.10 -22.95 -20.80
C ILE A 510 -23.54 -24.27 -21.34
N GLU A 511 -24.04 -24.78 -22.48
CA GLU A 511 -23.50 -26.00 -23.12
C GLU A 511 -22.01 -25.85 -23.46
N SER A 512 -21.60 -24.67 -23.93
CA SER A 512 -20.19 -24.37 -24.22
C SER A 512 -19.31 -24.36 -22.97
N LEU A 513 -19.84 -23.88 -21.84
CA LEU A 513 -19.14 -23.85 -20.54
C LEU A 513 -19.04 -25.23 -19.90
N THR A 514 -20.10 -26.05 -19.99
CA THR A 514 -20.13 -27.41 -19.43
C THR A 514 -19.34 -28.43 -20.23
N SER A 515 -18.89 -28.08 -21.43
CA SER A 515 -18.00 -28.90 -22.25
C SER A 515 -16.54 -28.86 -21.79
N ASN A 516 -16.19 -27.95 -20.87
CA ASN A 516 -14.86 -27.83 -20.29
C ASN A 516 -14.82 -28.47 -18.90
N GLU A 517 -14.24 -29.67 -18.79
CA GLU A 517 -14.16 -30.44 -17.54
C GLU A 517 -13.47 -29.68 -16.39
N GLU A 518 -12.57 -28.73 -16.68
CA GLU A 518 -11.86 -27.94 -15.65
C GLU A 518 -12.75 -26.91 -14.94
N LEU A 519 -13.90 -26.52 -15.53
CA LEU A 519 -14.81 -25.52 -14.98
C LEU A 519 -15.90 -26.12 -14.05
N ILE A 520 -15.98 -27.45 -13.93
CA ILE A 520 -17.09 -28.20 -13.32
C ILE A 520 -16.84 -28.56 -11.84
N GLU A 521 -16.00 -27.80 -11.13
CA GLU A 521 -15.68 -28.12 -9.72
C GLU A 521 -16.43 -27.25 -8.70
N LYS A 522 -16.81 -26.01 -9.06
CA LYS A 522 -17.37 -25.02 -8.12
C LYS A 522 -18.41 -24.10 -8.79
N PRO A 523 -19.38 -23.54 -8.03
CA PRO A 523 -20.34 -22.57 -8.55
C PRO A 523 -19.74 -21.19 -8.93
N ASP A 524 -18.68 -20.74 -8.24
CA ASP A 524 -18.13 -19.38 -8.41
C ASP A 524 -17.50 -19.11 -9.78
N PRO A 525 -16.70 -20.03 -10.40
CA PRO A 525 -16.21 -19.85 -11.76
C PRO A 525 -17.32 -19.66 -12.78
N ILE A 526 -18.41 -20.44 -12.65
CA ILE A 526 -19.55 -20.39 -13.56
C ILE A 526 -20.34 -19.08 -13.38
N LEU A 527 -20.54 -18.61 -12.15
CA LEU A 527 -21.12 -17.29 -11.88
C LEU A 527 -20.26 -16.15 -12.44
N THR A 528 -18.94 -16.33 -12.50
CA THR A 528 -18.01 -15.36 -13.09
C THR A 528 -18.14 -15.34 -14.62
N HIS A 529 -18.21 -16.49 -15.27
CA HIS A 529 -18.44 -16.55 -16.72
C HIS A 529 -19.82 -16.04 -17.13
N LEU A 530 -20.87 -16.29 -16.34
CA LEU A 530 -22.19 -15.69 -16.57
C LEU A 530 -22.16 -14.16 -16.41
N GLN A 531 -21.37 -13.64 -15.45
CA GLN A 531 -21.14 -12.20 -15.29
C GLN A 531 -20.43 -11.60 -16.51
N ASP A 532 -19.43 -12.28 -17.05
CA ASP A 532 -18.73 -11.87 -18.27
C ASP A 532 -19.67 -11.85 -19.48
N TYR A 533 -20.56 -12.84 -19.60
CA TYR A 533 -21.59 -12.86 -20.64
C TYR A 533 -22.53 -11.65 -20.55
N VAL A 534 -22.96 -11.26 -19.35
CA VAL A 534 -23.76 -10.03 -19.14
C VAL A 534 -23.01 -8.79 -19.63
N HIS A 535 -21.70 -8.69 -19.33
CA HIS A 535 -20.88 -7.56 -19.77
C HIS A 535 -20.68 -7.51 -21.29
N LEU A 536 -20.52 -8.66 -21.94
CA LEU A 536 -20.38 -8.77 -23.39
C LEU A 536 -21.69 -8.45 -24.11
N SER A 537 -22.82 -8.98 -23.65
CA SER A 537 -24.12 -8.75 -24.26
C SER A 537 -24.66 -7.31 -24.07
N LEU A 538 -24.21 -6.59 -23.04
CA LEU A 538 -24.46 -5.15 -22.88
C LEU A 538 -23.61 -4.28 -23.83
N SER A 539 -22.48 -4.79 -24.33
CA SER A 539 -21.59 -4.08 -25.24
C SER A 539 -22.00 -4.19 -26.73
N GLU A 540 -22.96 -5.07 -27.05
CA GLU A 540 -23.50 -5.28 -28.40
C GLU A 540 -24.85 -4.59 -28.64
N LEU A 541 -25.35 -3.78 -27.70
CA LEU A 541 -26.52 -2.93 -27.93
C LEU A 541 -26.09 -1.62 -28.64
N PRO A 542 -26.68 -1.28 -29.79
CA PRO A 542 -26.31 -0.11 -30.59
C PRO A 542 -26.60 1.23 -29.92
#